data_AF-A0A7J8UC26-F1
#
_entry.id   AF-A0A7J8UC26-F1
#
_cell.length_a   1.000
_cell.length_b   1.000
_cell.length_c   1.000
_cell.angle_alpha   90.00
_cell.angle_beta   90.00
_cell.angle_gamma   90.00
#
_symmetry.space_group_name_H-M   'P 1'
#
loop_
_entity.id
_entity.type
_entity.pdbx_description
1 polymer ?
#
loop_
_entity_poly.entity_id
_entity_poly.type
_entity_poly.pdbx_seq_one_letter_code
_entity_poly.pdbx_strand_id
1 'polypeptide(L)' 'MMSIFSLNFKNISRKTTTTNFLMYYAKERDHIKEELVKAPGLICLTFDNCNSEHTNDEYICITNH' A
#
# COMPACT_ATOMS: atom_id res chain seq x y z
N MET A 1 -10.17 -31.53 -6.83
CA MET A 1 -8.82 -31.26 -7.37
C MET A 1 -7.92 -30.91 -6.20
N MET A 2 -6.98 -31.79 -5.83
CA MET A 2 -6.17 -31.64 -4.62
C MET A 2 -5.01 -30.68 -4.92
N SER A 3 -4.98 -29.52 -4.28
CA SER A 3 -3.89 -28.56 -4.41
C SER A 3 -2.66 -29.13 -3.71
N ILE A 4 -1.62 -29.45 -4.49
CA ILE A 4 -0.32 -29.88 -3.95
C ILE A 4 0.38 -28.62 -3.43
N PHE A 5 0.46 -28.47 -2.11
CA PHE A 5 1.19 -27.38 -1.49
C PHE A 5 2.66 -27.78 -1.28
N SER A 6 3.59 -26.96 -1.76
CA SER A 6 5.02 -27.17 -1.51
C SER A 6 5.30 -27.05 -0.01
N LEU A 7 5.75 -28.14 0.61
CA LEU A 7 6.15 -28.18 2.03
C LEU A 7 7.33 -27.26 2.35
N ASN A 8 8.06 -26.81 1.32
CA ASN A 8 9.23 -25.93 1.47
C ASN A 8 8.85 -24.46 1.67
N PHE A 9 7.58 -24.09 1.48
CA PHE A 9 7.11 -22.73 1.71
C PHE A 9 5.99 -22.72 2.74
N LYS A 10 6.12 -21.83 3.72
CA LYS A 10 5.03 -21.56 4.66
C LYS A 10 3.87 -20.97 3.86
N ASN A 11 2.81 -21.75 3.68
CA ASN A 11 1.63 -21.29 2.98
C ASN A 11 0.89 -20.27 3.84
N ILE A 12 1.02 -18.99 3.49
CA ILE A 12 0.30 -17.91 4.14
C ILE A 12 -1.00 -17.71 3.37
N SER A 13 -2.13 -17.85 4.05
CA SER A 13 -3.43 -17.64 3.43
C SER A 13 -3.57 -16.20 2.93
N ARG A 14 -4.33 -15.98 1.85
CA ARG A 14 -4.66 -14.62 1.38
C ARG A 14 -5.19 -13.74 2.51
N LYS A 15 -6.08 -14.28 3.36
CA LYS A 15 -6.63 -13.57 4.53
C LYS A 15 -5.52 -13.11 5.47
N THR A 16 -4.59 -14.00 5.82
CA THR A 16 -3.45 -13.69 6.68
C THR A 16 -2.54 -12.64 6.06
N THR A 17 -2.24 -12.75 4.75
CA THR A 17 -1.43 -11.76 4.03
C THR A 17 -2.09 -10.38 4.04
N THR A 18 -3.40 -10.30 3.73
CA THR A 18 -4.15 -9.04 3.74
C THR A 18 -4.18 -8.41 5.13
N THR A 19 -4.47 -9.21 6.18
CA THR A 19 -4.45 -8.69 7.56
C THR A 19 -3.07 -8.16 7.94
N ASN A 20 -2.01 -8.91 7.66
CA ASN A 20 -0.65 -8.49 7.99
C ASN A 20 -0.28 -7.21 7.23
N PHE A 21 -0.56 -7.15 5.93
CA PHE A 21 -0.28 -5.98 5.10
C PHE A 21 -0.99 -4.72 5.63
N LEU A 22 -2.28 -4.82 5.95
CA LEU A 22 -3.04 -3.69 6.51
C LEU A 22 -2.50 -3.24 7.87
N MET A 23 -2.05 -4.18 8.71
CA MET A 23 -1.45 -3.86 10.01
C MET A 23 -0.13 -3.10 9.84
N TYR A 24 0.76 -3.56 8.95
CA TYR A 24 2.00 -2.86 8.65
C TYR A 24 1.73 -1.48 8.04
N TYR A 25 0.80 -1.40 7.09
CA TYR A 25 0.40 -0.12 6.48
C TYR A 25 -0.10 0.87 7.52
N ALA A 26 -0.98 0.45 8.44
CA ALA A 26 -1.52 1.33 9.48
C ALA A 26 -0.40 1.88 10.38
N LYS A 27 0.54 1.01 10.78
CA LYS A 27 1.69 1.40 11.61
C LYS A 27 2.58 2.43 10.90
N GLU A 28 2.98 2.16 9.65
CA GLU A 28 3.83 3.07 8.86
C GLU A 28 3.11 4.39 8.58
N ARG A 29 1.82 4.35 8.26
CA ARG A 29 1.00 5.56 8.05
C ARG A 29 1.02 6.47 9.27
N ASP A 30 0.84 5.91 10.47
CA ASP A 30 0.79 6.71 11.69
C ASP A 30 2.18 7.29 12.03
N HIS A 31 3.25 6.53 11.80
CA HIS A 31 4.63 7.05 11.90
C HIS A 31 4.90 8.20 10.92
N ILE A 32 4.55 8.03 9.64
CA ILE A 32 4.72 9.07 8.62
C ILE A 32 3.93 10.33 9.01
N LYS A 33 2.70 10.19 9.51
CA LYS A 33 1.91 11.35 9.97
C LYS A 33 2.63 12.15 11.05
N GLU A 34 3.25 11.47 12.02
CA GLU A 34 4.02 12.15 13.08
C GLU A 34 5.22 12.92 12.49
N GLU A 35 5.91 12.35 11.51
CA GLU A 35 7.03 13.02 10.83
C GLU A 35 6.57 14.23 10.01
N LEU A 36 5.45 14.11 9.29
CA LEU A 36 4.91 15.21 8.48
C LEU A 36 4.49 16.42 9.32
N VAL A 37 3.93 16.17 10.52
CA VAL A 37 3.58 17.26 11.46
C VAL A 37 4.82 18.05 11.90
N LYS A 38 6.01 17.42 11.90
CA LYS A 38 7.27 18.08 12.29
C LYS A 38 7.90 18.92 11.18
N ALA A 39 7.47 18.76 9.92
CA ALA A 39 8.05 19.43 8.75
C ALA A 39 7.06 20.34 7.99
N PRO A 40 6.33 21.26 8.67
CA PRO A 40 5.39 22.14 7.99
C PRO A 40 6.12 23.05 6.99
N GLY A 41 5.57 23.17 5.78
CA GLY A 41 6.13 24.02 4.72
C GLY A 41 7.35 23.45 3.98
N LEU A 42 7.83 22.26 4.36
CA LEU A 42 8.91 21.55 3.66
C LEU A 42 8.41 20.37 2.83
N ILE A 43 7.09 20.15 2.83
CA ILE A 43 6.43 19.05 2.14
C ILE A 43 5.98 19.53 0.76
N CYS A 44 6.40 18.80 -0.28
CA CYS A 44 5.89 19.00 -1.64
C CYS A 44 4.96 17.85 -2.05
N LEU A 45 3.81 18.18 -2.63
CA LEU A 45 2.88 17.18 -3.16
C LEU A 45 2.90 17.23 -4.69
N THR A 46 3.11 16.08 -5.31
CA THR A 46 2.92 15.90 -6.76
C THR A 46 1.64 15.11 -7.02
N PHE A 47 0.83 15.63 -7.93
CA PHE A 47 -0.41 15.00 -8.37
C PHE A 47 -0.22 14.49 -9.78
N ASP A 48 -0.60 13.24 -10.02
CA ASP A 48 -0.58 12.64 -11.34
C ASP A 48 -1.92 11.96 -11.62
N ASN A 49 -2.47 12.19 -12.81
CA ASN A 49 -3.71 11.57 -13.25
C ASN A 49 -3.34 10.34 -14.06
N CYS A 50 -3.67 9.17 -13.53
CA CYS A 50 -3.39 7.90 -14.16
C CYS A 50 -4.69 7.31 -14.71
N ASN A 51 -4.75 7.21 -16.04
CA ASN A 51 -5.85 6.53 -16.72
C ASN A 51 -5.41 5.11 -17.06
N SER A 52 -6.22 4.14 -16.68
CA SER A 52 -6.00 2.75 -17.09
C SER A 52 -6.46 2.57 -18.53
N GLU A 53 -5.59 2.08 -19.42
CA GLU A 53 -6.02 1.72 -20.78
C GLU A 53 -6.93 0.47 -20.79
N HIS A 54 -6.96 -0.29 -19.69
CA HIS A 54 -7.56 -1.62 -19.60
C HIS A 54 -8.81 -1.64 -18.70
N THR A 55 -9.06 -0.56 -17.97
CA THR A 55 -10.26 -0.37 -17.15
C THR A 55 -10.78 1.03 -17.36
N ASN A 56 -12.10 1.24 -17.26
CA ASN A 56 -12.70 2.59 -17.39
C ASN A 56 -12.50 3.44 -16.12
N ASP A 57 -11.48 3.12 -15.32
CA ASP A 57 -11.22 3.77 -14.05
C ASP A 57 -10.15 4.84 -14.24
N GLU A 58 -10.42 6.02 -13.68
CA GLU A 58 -9.48 7.11 -13.57
C GLU A 58 -8.94 7.17 -12.14
N TYR A 59 -7.62 7.30 -12.01
CA TYR A 59 -6.93 7.34 -10.74
C TYR A 59 -6.20 8.66 -10.58
N ILE A 60 -6.17 9.18 -9.35
CA ILE A 60 -5.28 10.27 -8.98
C ILE A 60 -4.23 9.71 -8.04
N CYS A 61 -2.98 9.78 -8.45
CA CYS A 61 -1.83 9.48 -7.61
C CYS A 61 -1.37 10.75 -6.92
N ILE A 62 -1.22 10.69 -5.60
CA ILE A 62 -0.69 11.79 -4.79
C ILE A 62 0.59 11.27 -4.15
N THR A 63 1.72 11.89 -4.47
CA THR A 63 3.03 11.56 -3.89
C THR A 63 3.55 12.72 -3.09
N ASN A 64 4.14 12.43 -1.93
CA ASN A 64 4.74 13.40 -1.03
C ASN A 64 6.28 13.29 -1.11
N HIS A 65 6.97 14.43 -1.17
CA HIS A 65 8.44 14.56 -1.22
C HIS A 65 8.95 15.41 -0.06
#